data_AF-A0A1A9V1F0-F1
#
_entry.id   AF-A0A1A9V1F0-F1
#
_cell.length_a   1.000
_cell.length_b   1.000
_cell.length_c   1.000
_cell.angle_alpha   90.00
_cell.angle_beta   90.00
_cell.angle_gamma   90.00
#
_symmetry.space_group_name_H-M   'P 1'
#
loop_
_entity.id
_entity.type
_entity.pdbx_description
1 polymer ?
#
loop_
_entity_poly.entity_id
_entity_poly.type
_entity_poly.pdbx_seq_one_letter_code
_entity_poly.pdbx_strand_id
1 'polypeptide(L)'
;MMEFCEGHRVGYERLKAARESGQFSGILGVKLGKNKDSISAKQDYVEGVQIFGPIADYLVINISSPNTPGLRDLQRKNDLQKLLEAVNNSVPILQKLSPDLTK
;
A
#
# COMPACT_ATOMS: atom_id res chain seq x y z
N MET A 1 0.87 -1.55 -18.55
CA MET A 1 0.40 -2.65 -17.68
C MET A 1 -0.55 -2.05 -16.65
N MET A 2 -1.86 -2.27 -16.77
CA MET A 2 -2.82 -1.89 -15.72
C MET A 2 -2.83 -3.03 -14.69
N GLU A 3 -2.25 -2.80 -13.51
CA GLU A 3 -2.45 -3.70 -12.37
C GLU A 3 -3.89 -3.49 -11.86
N PHE A 4 -4.81 -4.39 -12.22
CA PHE A 4 -6.14 -4.44 -11.61
C PHE A 4 -6.03 -5.18 -10.27
N CYS A 5 -6.36 -4.50 -9.19
CA CYS A 5 -6.48 -5.11 -7.86
C CYS A 5 -7.92 -5.61 -7.66
N GLU A 6 -8.10 -6.85 -7.19
CA GLU A 6 -9.42 -7.42 -6.86
C GLU A 6 -10.01 -6.87 -5.53
N GLY A 7 -9.39 -5.83 -4.97
CA GLY A 7 -9.75 -5.18 -3.71
C GLY A 7 -9.11 -5.82 -2.48
N HIS A 8 -9.11 -5.10 -1.36
CA HIS A 8 -8.46 -5.52 -0.11
C HIS A 8 -8.98 -6.87 0.40
N ARG A 9 -10.30 -7.10 0.36
CA ARG A 9 -10.93 -8.32 0.89
C ARG A 9 -10.41 -9.59 0.21
N VAL A 10 -10.41 -9.63 -1.13
CA VAL A 10 -9.99 -10.83 -1.87
C VAL A 10 -8.50 -11.09 -1.69
N GLY A 11 -7.68 -10.03 -1.69
CA GLY A 11 -6.25 -10.13 -1.42
C GLY A 11 -5.97 -10.66 -0.01
N TYR A 12 -6.67 -10.14 1.00
CA TYR A 12 -6.49 -10.55 2.39
C TYR A 12 -6.78 -12.05 2.60
N GLU A 13 -7.94 -12.53 2.13
CA GLU A 13 -8.32 -13.94 2.32
C GLU A 13 -7.31 -14.90 1.69
N ARG A 14 -6.81 -14.59 0.49
CA ARG A 14 -5.79 -15.43 -0.18
C ARG A 14 -4.48 -15.46 0.58
N LEU A 15 -3.99 -14.30 1.02
CA LEU A 15 -2.71 -14.20 1.74
C LEU A 15 -2.80 -14.87 3.12
N LYS A 16 -3.92 -14.67 3.82
CA LYS A 16 -4.18 -15.33 5.09
C LYS A 16 -4.19 -16.85 4.94
N ALA A 17 -4.92 -17.38 3.95
CA ALA A 17 -4.97 -18.81 3.68
C ALA A 17 -3.58 -19.40 3.32
N ALA A 18 -2.77 -18.68 2.54
CA ALA A 18 -1.41 -19.11 2.19
C ALA A 18 -0.47 -19.19 3.41
N ARG A 19 -0.62 -18.27 4.37
CA ARG A 19 0.10 -18.29 5.65
C ARG A 19 -0.36 -19.41 6.56
N GLU A 20 -1.67 -19.51 6.79
CA GLU A 20 -2.26 -20.49 7.72
C GLU A 20 -2.09 -21.94 7.25
N SER A 21 -2.11 -22.17 5.94
CA SER A 21 -1.87 -23.51 5.36
C SER A 21 -0.40 -23.94 5.39
N GLY A 22 0.53 -23.05 5.73
CA GLY A 22 1.97 -23.31 5.67
C GLY A 22 2.54 -23.41 4.25
N GLN A 23 1.72 -23.15 3.22
CA GLN A 23 2.17 -23.15 1.82
C GLN A 23 3.18 -22.03 1.53
N PHE A 24 3.18 -20.97 2.33
CA PHE A 24 4.12 -19.87 2.23
C PHE A 24 4.83 -19.60 3.57
N SER A 25 6.13 -19.91 3.61
CA SER A 25 7.01 -19.71 4.77
C SER A 25 8.04 -18.58 4.58
N GLY A 26 7.97 -17.85 3.47
CA GLY A 26 8.87 -16.74 3.17
C GLY A 26 8.48 -15.41 3.81
N ILE A 27 9.18 -14.34 3.40
CA ILE A 27 8.84 -12.96 3.77
C ILE A 27 7.68 -12.48 2.89
N LEU A 28 6.58 -12.06 3.50
CA LEU A 28 5.40 -11.52 2.84
C LEU A 28 5.41 -9.99 2.83
N GLY A 29 5.69 -9.42 1.67
CA GLY A 29 5.48 -8.00 1.40
C GLY A 29 4.11 -7.73 0.77
N VAL A 30 3.37 -6.74 1.27
CA VAL A 30 2.12 -6.30 0.65
C VAL A 30 2.24 -4.86 0.14
N LYS A 31 2.03 -4.68 -1.16
CA LYS A 31 2.04 -3.36 -1.81
C LYS A 31 0.62 -2.80 -1.83
N LEU A 32 0.44 -1.66 -1.19
CA LEU A 32 -0.81 -0.92 -1.10
C LEU A 32 -0.87 0.16 -2.19
N GLY A 33 -2.06 0.39 -2.72
CA GLY A 33 -2.33 1.42 -3.72
C GLY A 33 -3.67 2.09 -3.45
N LYS A 34 -3.85 3.27 -4.05
CA LYS A 34 -5.14 3.95 -4.08
C LYS A 34 -6.17 3.14 -4.89
N ASN A 35 -7.39 3.02 -4.36
CA ASN A 35 -8.53 2.45 -5.07
C ASN A 35 -8.99 3.40 -6.19
N LYS A 36 -9.34 2.83 -7.35
CA LYS A 36 -9.66 3.60 -8.58
C LYS A 36 -10.74 4.65 -8.34
N ASP A 37 -11.84 4.24 -7.70
CA ASP A 37 -13.03 5.08 -7.51
C ASP A 37 -13.06 5.79 -6.15
N SER A 38 -12.00 5.63 -5.34
CA SER A 38 -11.93 6.28 -4.03
C SER A 38 -11.74 7.79 -4.17
N ILE A 39 -12.32 8.55 -3.25
CA ILE A 39 -12.15 10.00 -3.18
C ILE A 39 -10.89 10.36 -2.38
N SER A 40 -10.42 9.46 -1.50
CA SER A 40 -9.34 9.73 -0.56
C SER A 40 -8.25 8.67 -0.61
N ALA A 41 -7.15 9.00 -1.30
CA ALA A 41 -5.96 8.15 -1.32
C ALA A 41 -5.44 7.84 0.09
N LYS A 42 -5.45 8.83 0.98
CA LYS A 42 -4.98 8.69 2.37
C LYS A 42 -5.77 7.61 3.11
N GLN A 43 -7.10 7.62 2.97
CA GLN A 43 -7.96 6.62 3.63
C GLN A 43 -7.69 5.22 3.08
N ASP A 44 -7.52 5.07 1.76
CA ASP A 44 -7.19 3.77 1.16
C ASP A 44 -5.90 3.18 1.74
N TYR A 45 -4.85 3.99 1.94
CA TYR A 45 -3.61 3.51 2.55
C TYR A 45 -3.77 3.15 4.03
N VAL A 46 -4.50 3.96 4.81
CA VAL A 46 -4.76 3.66 6.23
C VAL A 46 -5.53 2.34 6.35
N GLU A 47 -6.58 2.17 5.55
CA GLU A 47 -7.37 0.94 5.54
C GLU A 47 -6.53 -0.27 5.12
N GLY A 48 -5.73 -0.14 4.06
CA GLY A 48 -4.81 -1.20 3.63
C GLY A 48 -3.81 -1.58 4.72
N VAL A 49 -3.26 -0.61 5.44
CA VAL A 49 -2.32 -0.87 6.55
C VAL A 49 -3.01 -1.59 7.71
N GLN A 50 -4.26 -1.22 8.03
CA GLN A 50 -5.03 -1.88 9.07
C GLN A 50 -5.40 -3.33 8.71
N ILE A 51 -5.76 -3.57 7.44
CA ILE A 51 -6.17 -4.90 6.96
C ILE A 51 -4.96 -5.83 6.84
N PHE A 52 -3.87 -5.37 6.22
CA PHE A 52 -2.74 -6.23 5.88
C PHE A 52 -1.63 -6.25 6.93
N GLY A 53 -1.56 -5.25 7.82
CA GLY A 53 -0.56 -5.19 8.89
C GLY A 53 -0.47 -6.48 9.72
N PRO A 54 -1.57 -7.09 10.17
CA PRO A 54 -1.50 -8.31 10.98
C PRO A 54 -0.89 -9.54 10.29
N ILE A 55 -0.79 -9.55 8.96
CA ILE A 55 -0.34 -10.73 8.19
C ILE A 55 0.94 -10.50 7.36
N ALA A 56 1.33 -9.25 7.14
CA ALA A 56 2.48 -8.86 6.34
C ALA A 56 3.74 -8.67 7.20
N ASP A 57 4.89 -9.07 6.68
CA ASP A 57 6.19 -8.77 7.31
C ASP A 57 6.64 -7.34 7.02
N TYR A 58 6.21 -6.79 5.88
CA TYR A 58 6.36 -5.37 5.55
C TYR A 58 5.28 -4.91 4.59
N LEU A 59 5.00 -3.61 4.62
CA LEU A 59 4.06 -2.95 3.73
C LEU A 59 4.80 -1.98 2.82
N VAL A 60 4.30 -1.82 1.59
CA VAL A 60 4.80 -0.84 0.63
C VAL A 60 3.70 0.15 0.28
N ILE A 61 3.92 1.43 0.54
CA ILE A 61 3.04 2.50 0.08
C ILE A 61 3.49 2.93 -1.31
N ASN A 62 2.64 2.68 -2.31
CA ASN A 62 2.92 3.03 -3.69
C ASN A 62 2.19 4.32 -4.10
N ILE A 63 2.88 5.46 -4.04
CA ILE A 63 2.39 6.78 -4.49
C ILE A 63 3.03 7.25 -5.80
N SER A 64 3.71 6.37 -6.54
CA SER A 64 4.51 6.73 -7.72
C SER A 64 3.84 6.45 -9.07
N SER A 65 2.64 5.85 -9.08
CA SER A 65 1.94 5.46 -10.32
C SER A 65 1.66 6.67 -11.23
N PRO A 66 2.09 6.67 -12.52
CA PRO A 66 1.74 7.71 -13.47
C PRO A 66 0.25 7.66 -13.89
N ASN A 67 -0.38 6.50 -13.71
CA ASN A 67 -1.70 6.22 -14.26
C ASN A 67 -2.85 6.56 -13.30
N THR A 68 -2.53 7.16 -12.15
CA THR A 68 -3.52 7.51 -11.11
C THR A 68 -3.51 9.04 -10.93
N PRO A 69 -4.53 9.75 -11.46
CA PRO A 69 -4.60 11.21 -11.35
C PRO A 69 -4.49 11.69 -9.90
N GLY A 70 -3.69 12.75 -9.68
CA GLY A 70 -3.46 13.36 -8.36
C GLY A 70 -2.63 12.51 -7.37
N LEU A 71 -2.27 11.27 -7.70
CA LEU A 71 -1.56 10.41 -6.74
C LEU A 71 -0.14 10.89 -6.45
N ARG A 72 0.53 11.42 -7.48
CA ARG A 72 1.91 11.91 -7.37
C ARG A 72 2.03 13.15 -6.50
N ASP A 73 0.94 13.90 -6.26
CA ASP A 73 0.94 15.05 -5.37
C ASP A 73 1.22 14.67 -3.92
N LEU A 74 0.92 13.42 -3.54
CA LEU A 74 1.26 12.87 -2.22
C LEU A 74 2.77 12.74 -1.98
N GLN A 75 3.60 12.86 -3.02
CA GLN A 75 5.05 12.85 -2.88
C GLN A 75 5.59 14.19 -2.36
N ARG A 76 4.78 15.26 -2.34
CA ARG A 76 5.19 16.53 -1.74
C ARG A 76 5.41 16.36 -0.24
N LYS A 77 6.48 16.97 0.29
CA LYS A 77 6.96 16.80 1.67
C LYS A 77 5.83 16.82 2.72
N ASN A 78 4.97 17.83 2.70
CA ASN A 78 3.90 17.98 3.68
C ASN A 78 2.81 16.92 3.55
N ASP A 79 2.46 16.51 2.32
CA ASP A 79 1.45 15.49 2.06
C ASP A 79 1.98 14.10 2.43
N LEU A 80 3.25 13.82 2.10
CA LEU A 80 3.94 12.59 2.46
C LEU A 80 4.06 12.45 3.98
N GLN A 81 4.46 13.50 4.68
CA GLN A 81 4.56 13.49 6.15
C GLN A 81 3.21 13.15 6.78
N LYS A 82 2.12 13.83 6.38
CA LYS A 82 0.77 13.57 6.88
C LYS A 82 0.26 12.17 6.56
N LEU A 83 0.71 11.58 5.44
CA LEU A 83 0.40 10.21 5.07
C LEU A 83 1.14 9.23 5.98
N LEU A 84 2.46 9.40 6.15
CA LEU A 84 3.30 8.54 6.99
C LEU A 84 2.89 8.58 8.47
N GLU A 85 2.49 9.75 8.98
CA GLU A 85 1.94 9.88 10.33
C GLU A 85 0.63 9.09 10.48
N ALA A 86 -0.23 9.08 9.45
CA ALA A 86 -1.52 8.41 9.50
C ALA A 86 -1.43 6.89 9.33
N VAL A 87 -0.42 6.41 8.60
CA VAL A 87 -0.19 4.98 8.37
C VAL A 87 0.76 4.36 9.39
N ASN A 88 1.20 5.12 10.40
CA ASN A 88 2.15 4.65 11.40
C ASN A 88 1.63 3.36 12.07
N ASN A 89 2.39 2.28 11.94
CA ASN A 89 2.04 0.94 12.40
C ASN A 89 3.32 0.22 12.85
N SER A 90 3.20 -0.87 13.62
CA SER A 90 4.33 -1.67 14.10
C SER A 90 5.04 -2.45 12.99
N VAL A 91 4.41 -2.61 11.83
CA VAL A 91 4.97 -3.29 10.66
C VAL A 91 5.83 -2.31 9.86
N PRO A 92 7.05 -2.70 9.42
CA PRO A 92 7.88 -1.86 8.56
C PRO A 92 7.13 -1.37 7.32
N ILE A 93 7.13 -0.05 7.09
CA ILE A 93 6.53 0.59 5.91
C ILE A 93 7.62 1.14 5.02
N LEU A 94 7.64 0.70 3.77
CA LEU A 94 8.55 1.18 2.74
C LEU A 94 7.78 2.07 1.76
N GLN A 95 8.41 3.14 1.31
CA GLN A 95 7.88 3.99 0.24
C GLN A 95 8.49 3.59 -1.10
N LYS A 96 7.65 3.28 -2.08
CA LYS A 96 8.11 3.12 -3.47
C LYS A 96 8.18 4.50 -4.14
N LEU A 97 9.38 4.90 -4.54
CA LEU A 97 9.65 6.16 -5.24
C LEU A 97 9.63 5.99 -6.75
N SER A 98 9.23 7.05 -7.46
CA SER A 98 9.43 7.16 -8.91
C SER A 98 10.92 7.42 -9.20
N PRO A 99 11.50 6.90 -10.30
CA PRO A 99 12.85 7.32 -10.71
C PRO A 99 12.89 8.82 -11.09
N ASP A 100 11.75 9.38 -11.52
CA ASP A 100 11.64 10.75 -12.04
C ASP A 100 11.33 11.79 -10.94
N LEU A 101 12.12 11.82 -9.87
CA LEU A 101 12.00 12.88 -8.85
C LEU A 101 12.77 14.12 -9.31
N THR A 102 12.06 15.14 -9.79
CA THR A 102 12.64 16.49 -9.95
C THR A 102 12.83 17.13 -8.58
N LYS A 103 13.97 17.83 -8.40
CA LYS A 103 14.36 18.50 -7.16
C LYS A 103 13.34 19.52 -6.68
#